data_AF-A0A1F3WWL8-F1
#
_entry.id   AF-A0A1F3WWL8-F1
#
_cell.length_a   1.000
_cell.length_b   1.000
_cell.length_c   1.000
_cell.angle_alpha   90.00
_cell.angle_beta   90.00
_cell.angle_gamma   90.00
#
_symmetry.space_group_name_H-M   'P 1'
#
loop_
_entity.id
_entity.type
_entity.pdbx_description
1 polymer ?
#
loop_
_entity_poly.entity_id
_entity_poly.type
_entity_poly.pdbx_seq_one_letter_code
_entity_poly.pdbx_strand_id
1 'polypeptide(L)' 'MDKKKFRFYYGIVLIAVGLGVFYRIPQVMPKIETIEFFKQKLFLVKLSFYILGIFLIWAGSLRIFKNRKDN' A
#
# COMPACT_ATOMS: atom_id res chain seq x y z
N MET A 1 17.37 -0.07 21.19
CA MET A 1 15.98 0.13 20.71
C MET A 1 15.33 -1.24 20.56
N ASP A 2 14.19 -1.48 21.21
CA ASP A 2 13.59 -2.80 21.35
C ASP A 2 13.08 -3.34 19.98
N LYS A 3 13.61 -4.47 19.51
CA LYS A 3 13.31 -5.03 18.17
C LYS A 3 11.83 -5.37 17.99
N LYS A 4 11.08 -5.60 19.07
CA LYS A 4 9.62 -5.82 19.03
C LYS A 4 8.87 -4.50 18.75
N LYS A 5 9.23 -3.43 19.46
CA LYS A 5 8.65 -2.08 19.22
C LYS A 5 8.89 -1.62 17.79
N PHE A 6 10.10 -1.80 17.27
CA PHE A 6 10.40 -1.43 15.89
C PHE A 6 9.53 -2.17 14.86
N ARG A 7 9.34 -3.49 15.03
CA ARG A 7 8.47 -4.29 14.14
C ARG A 7 7.01 -3.84 14.18
N PHE A 8 6.53 -3.41 15.34
CA PHE A 8 5.18 -2.88 15.50
C PHE A 8 4.99 -1.54 14.78
N TYR A 9 5.87 -0.56 15.02
CA TYR A 9 5.82 0.73 14.32
C TYR A 9 5.95 0.55 12.80
N TYR A 10 6.83 -0.36 12.35
CA TYR A 10 6.98 -0.64 10.93
C TYR A 10 5.70 -1.21 10.31
N GLY A 11 4.96 -2.05 11.04
CA GLY A 11 3.66 -2.55 10.60
C GLY A 11 2.61 -1.44 10.43
N ILE A 12 2.55 -0.51 11.39
CA ILE A 12 1.65 0.65 11.32
C ILE A 12 1.99 1.53 10.12
N VAL A 13 3.27 1.85 9.92
CA VAL A 13 3.73 2.65 8.77
C VAL A 13 3.37 1.95 7.47
N LEU A 14 3.52 0.62 7.38
CA LEU A 14 3.17 -0.12 6.17
C LEU A 14 1.68 -0.01 5.82
N ILE A 15 0.81 -0.09 6.82
CA ILE A 15 -0.64 0.09 6.65
C ILE A 15 -0.95 1.53 6.22
N ALA A 16 -0.33 2.52 6.87
CA ALA A 16 -0.51 3.93 6.53
C ALA A 16 -0.08 4.25 5.09
N VAL A 17 1.04 3.67 4.63
CA VAL A 17 1.49 3.77 3.23
C VAL A 17 0.50 3.09 2.29
N GLY A 18 0.01 1.90 2.66
CA GLY A 18 -1.05 1.21 1.90
C GLY A 18 -2.27 2.09 1.70
N LEU A 19 -2.80 2.69 2.78
CA LEU A 19 -3.92 3.66 2.73
C LEU A 19 -3.58 4.90 1.89
N GLY A 20 -2.35 5.41 2.01
CA GLY A 20 -1.85 6.53 1.20
C GLY A 20 -1.89 6.22 -0.29
N VAL A 21 -1.56 4.99 -0.70
CA VAL A 21 -1.66 4.54 -2.10
C VAL A 21 -3.11 4.63 -2.59
N PHE A 22 -4.11 4.19 -1.81
CA PHE A 22 -5.53 4.33 -2.19
C PHE A 22 -5.96 5.78 -2.41
N TYR A 23 -5.44 6.72 -1.62
CA TYR A 23 -5.71 8.15 -1.77
C TYR A 23 -4.99 8.77 -2.98
N ARG A 24 -3.76 8.34 -3.23
CA ARG A 24 -2.91 8.84 -4.33
C ARG A 24 -3.38 8.38 -5.69
N ILE A 25 -3.83 7.12 -5.83
CA ILE A 25 -4.28 6.53 -7.10
C ILE A 25 -5.29 7.44 -7.85
N PRO A 26 -6.44 7.84 -7.27
CA PRO A 26 -7.40 8.70 -7.97
C PRO A 26 -6.83 10.07 -8.30
N GLN A 27 -5.91 10.61 -7.49
CA GLN A 27 -5.25 11.88 -7.77
C GLN A 27 -4.22 11.80 -8.91
N VAL A 28 -3.54 10.66 -9.09
CA VAL A 28 -2.55 10.51 -10.16
C VAL A 28 -3.18 10.09 -11.48
N MET A 29 -4.32 9.38 -11.46
CA MET A 29 -5.08 8.95 -12.64
C MET A 29 -5.20 10.00 -13.77
N PRO A 30 -5.68 11.23 -13.51
CA PRO A 30 -5.86 12.23 -14.55
C PRO A 30 -4.53 12.67 -15.21
N LYS A 31 -3.41 12.54 -14.49
CA LYS A 31 -2.07 12.83 -15.05
C LYS A 31 -1.54 11.69 -15.94
N ILE A 32 -2.06 10.48 -15.78
CA ILE A 32 -1.68 9.32 -16.60
C ILE A 32 -2.58 9.23 -17.85
N GLU A 33 -3.82 9.74 -17.75
CA GLU A 33 -4.77 9.87 -18.85
C GLU A 33 -4.29 10.77 -19.99
N THR A 34 -3.45 11.76 -19.69
CA THR A 34 -2.85 12.65 -20.70
C THR A 34 -1.81 11.95 -21.58
N ILE A 35 -1.40 10.73 -21.25
CA ILE A 35 -0.46 9.94 -22.05
C ILE A 35 -1.24 8.91 -22.86
N GLU A 36 -1.28 9.08 -24.18
CA GLU A 36 -2.06 8.26 -25.11
C GLU A 36 -1.75 6.75 -25.01
N PHE A 37 -0.47 6.42 -24.75
CA PHE A 37 0.00 5.05 -24.49
C PHE A 37 -0.67 4.40 -23.28
N PHE A 38 -0.85 5.16 -22.19
CA PHE A 38 -1.45 4.63 -20.97
C PHE A 38 -2.97 4.67 -21.02
N LYS A 39 -3.58 5.52 -21.86
CA LYS A 39 -5.04 5.69 -21.98
C LYS A 39 -5.78 4.37 -22.23
N GLN A 40 -5.25 3.47 -23.06
CA GLN A 40 -5.83 2.14 -23.28
C GLN A 40 -5.56 1.12 -22.16
N LYS A 41 -4.55 1.37 -21.31
CA LYS A 41 -4.10 0.46 -20.24
C LYS A 41 -4.37 1.00 -18.83
N LEU A 42 -5.10 2.10 -18.69
CA LEU A 42 -5.43 2.73 -17.40
C LEU A 42 -6.04 1.76 -16.41
N PHE A 43 -6.90 0.87 -16.89
CA PHE A 43 -7.52 -0.17 -16.05
C PHE A 43 -6.47 -1.08 -15.38
N LEU A 44 -5.46 -1.51 -16.14
CA LEU A 44 -4.41 -2.41 -15.67
C LEU A 44 -3.47 -1.72 -14.69
N VAL A 45 -3.16 -0.44 -14.94
CA VAL A 45 -2.38 0.39 -14.02
C VAL A 45 -3.13 0.60 -12.71
N LYS A 46 -4.42 0.96 -12.79
CA LYS A 46 -5.30 1.13 -11.62
C LYS A 46 -5.31 -0.15 -10.79
N LEU A 47 -5.58 -1.28 -11.44
CA LEU A 47 -5.64 -2.59 -10.80
C LEU A 47 -4.30 -2.97 -10.13
N SER A 48 -3.17 -2.72 -10.78
CA SER A 48 -1.84 -2.97 -10.20
C SER A 48 -1.58 -2.18 -8.91
N PHE A 49 -1.88 -0.87 -8.90
CA PHE A 49 -1.70 -0.05 -7.71
C PHE A 49 -2.69 -0.40 -6.60
N TYR A 50 -3.92 -0.79 -6.93
CA TYR A 50 -4.89 -1.30 -5.95
C TYR A 50 -4.39 -2.61 -5.32
N ILE A 51 -3.86 -3.55 -6.11
CA ILE A 51 -3.24 -4.77 -5.59
C ILE A 51 -2.07 -4.44 -4.67
N LEU A 52 -1.18 -3.53 -5.07
CA LEU A 52 -0.06 -3.08 -4.22
C LEU A 52 -0.55 -2.49 -2.89
N GLY A 53 -1.58 -1.65 -2.92
CA GLY A 53 -2.19 -1.08 -1.71
C GLY A 53 -2.74 -2.16 -0.78
N ILE A 54 -3.48 -3.13 -1.32
CA ILE A 54 -4.00 -4.27 -0.55
C ILE A 54 -2.84 -5.09 0.04
N PHE A 55 -1.80 -5.36 -0.74
CA PHE A 55 -0.64 -6.14 -0.30
C PHE A 55 0.12 -5.44 0.83
N LEU A 56 0.26 -4.11 0.78
CA LEU A 56 0.89 -3.31 1.84
C LEU A 56 0.08 -3.36 3.14
N ILE A 57 -1.24 -3.21 3.07
CA ILE A 57 -2.12 -3.31 4.24
C ILE A 57 -2.07 -4.73 4.82
N TRP A 58 -2.11 -5.75 3.96
CA TRP A 58 -2.03 -7.15 4.37
C TRP A 58 -0.71 -7.48 5.05
N ALA A 59 0.41 -7.13 4.42
CA ALA A 59 1.76 -7.34 4.96
C ALA A 59 1.97 -6.58 6.29
N GLY A 60 1.43 -5.36 6.40
CA GLY A 60 1.49 -4.56 7.63
C GLY A 60 0.69 -5.21 8.76
N SER A 61 -0.52 -5.67 8.44
CA SER A 61 -1.40 -6.39 9.36
C SER A 61 -0.76 -7.68 9.85
N LEU A 62 -0.21 -8.50 8.94
CA LEU A 62 0.53 -9.72 9.29
C LEU A 62 1.69 -9.43 10.24
N ARG A 63 2.41 -8.31 10.04
CA ARG A 63 3.54 -7.92 10.89
C ARG A 63 3.09 -7.57 12.31
N ILE A 64 1.96 -6.88 12.45
CA ILE A 64 1.35 -6.54 13.74
C ILE A 64 0.81 -7.80 14.43
N PHE A 65 0.09 -8.67 13.72
CA PHE A 65 -0.45 -9.92 14.24
C PHE A 65 0.66 -10.87 14.73
N LYS A 66 1.73 -11.02 13.95
CA LYS A 66 2.88 -11.85 14.32
C LYS A 66 3.61 -11.29 15.55
N ASN A 67 3.65 -9.97 15.72
CA ASN A 67 4.17 -9.36 16.94
C ASN A 67 3.26 -9.59 18.16
N ARG A 68 1.93 -9.64 17.99
CA ARG A 68 1.01 -10.00 19.08
C ARG A 68 1.08 -11.47 19.48
N LYS A 69 1.30 -12.39 18.53
CA LYS A 69 1.40 -13.84 18.81
C LYS A 69 2.70 -14.25 19.53
N ASP A 70 3.70 -13.37 19.54
CA ASP A 70 5.03 -13.57 20.15
C ASP A 70 5.16 -12.87 21.53
N ASN A 71 4.05 -12.38 22.11
CA ASN A 71 3.98 -11.86 23.48
C ASN A 71 3.00 -12.68 24.31
#